data_AF-A0A6L8BEZ4-F1
#
_entry.id   AF-A0A6L8BEZ4-F1
#
_cell.length_a   1.000
_cell.length_b   1.000
_cell.length_c   1.000
_cell.angle_alpha   90.00
_cell.angle_beta   90.00
_cell.angle_gamma   90.00
#
_symmetry.space_group_name_H-M   'P 1'
#
loop_
_entity.id
_entity.type
_entity.pdbx_description
1 polymer ?
#
loop_
_entity_poly.entity_id
_entity_poly.type
_entity_poly.pdbx_seq_one_letter_code
_entity_poly.pdbx_strand_id
1 'polypeptide(L)' 'MAGAGGVLNTVNLGGSATDSGPTAIVGLQWRLPLLMLRADYELMDINAGRAATVNVGVSVGF' A
#
# COMPACT_ATOMS: atom_id res chain seq x y z
N MET A 1 1.41 -16.88 22.83
CA MET A 1 0.48 -15.74 22.85
C MET A 1 0.22 -15.34 21.40
N ALA A 2 -1.01 -15.56 20.93
CA ALA A 2 -1.39 -15.29 19.54
C ALA A 2 -1.79 -13.82 19.40
N GLY A 3 -0.89 -12.98 18.87
CA GLY A 3 -1.21 -11.62 18.46
C GLY A 3 -1.73 -11.64 17.03
N ALA A 4 -3.02 -11.86 16.84
CA ALA A 4 -3.67 -11.65 15.55
C ALA A 4 -3.64 -10.15 15.24
N GLY A 5 -2.58 -9.70 14.55
CA GLY A 5 -2.48 -8.34 14.04
C GLY A 5 -3.57 -8.11 12.99
N GLY A 6 -4.64 -7.43 13.39
CA GLY A 6 -5.73 -7.07 12.50
C GLY A 6 -5.28 -6.12 11.40
N VAL A 7 -5.73 -6.38 10.17
CA VAL A 7 -5.64 -5.43 9.05
C VAL A 7 -6.50 -4.23 9.40
N LEU A 8 -5.88 -3.05 9.55
CA LEU A 8 -6.56 -1.88 10.13
C LEU A 8 -7.28 -0.98 9.11
N ASN A 9 -6.98 -1.05 7.80
CA ASN A 9 -7.80 -0.39 6.78
C ASN A 9 -7.31 -0.73 5.37
N THR A 10 -8.24 -0.87 4.42
CA THR A 10 -7.91 -0.79 3.00
C THR A 10 -7.96 0.69 2.59
N VAL A 11 -6.82 1.29 2.30
CA VAL A 11 -6.77 2.70 1.90
C VAL A 11 -6.69 2.77 0.37
N ASN A 12 -7.68 3.42 -0.24
CA ASN A 12 -7.68 3.70 -1.68
C ASN A 12 -7.04 5.06 -1.93
N LEU A 13 -5.77 5.07 -2.32
CA LEU A 13 -5.00 6.28 -2.61
C LEU A 13 -5.11 6.58 -4.11
N GLY A 14 -6.24 7.14 -4.57
CA GLY A 14 -6.38 7.54 -5.96
C GLY A 14 -5.36 8.64 -6.32
N GLY A 15 -4.62 8.45 -7.41
CA GLY A 15 -3.71 9.45 -7.98
C GLY A 15 -3.72 9.39 -9.51
N SER A 16 -3.66 10.54 -10.18
CA SER A 16 -3.42 10.62 -11.62
C SER A 16 -2.00 11.13 -11.85
N ALA A 17 -1.13 10.30 -12.42
CA ALA A 17 0.15 10.78 -12.92
C ALA A 17 -0.03 11.34 -14.35
N THR A 18 0.78 12.32 -14.71
CA THR A 18 0.63 13.18 -15.91
C THR A 18 0.72 12.47 -17.26
N ASP A 19 0.98 11.16 -17.28
CA ASP A 19 1.01 10.26 -18.46
C ASP A 19 0.27 8.92 -18.17
N SER A 20 -0.60 8.92 -17.15
CA SER A 20 -1.19 7.70 -16.59
C SER A 20 -2.69 7.84 -16.37
N GLY A 21 -3.43 6.81 -16.77
CA GLY A 21 -4.83 6.59 -16.43
C GLY A 21 -5.04 6.38 -14.92
N PRO A 22 -6.27 6.01 -14.51
CA PRO A 22 -6.63 5.89 -13.09
C PRO A 22 -5.71 4.90 -12.38
N THR A 23 -5.08 5.37 -11.30
CA THR A 23 -4.25 4.52 -10.44
C THR A 23 -5.12 3.92 -9.33
N ALA A 24 -5.14 2.60 -9.22
CA ALA A 24 -5.79 1.89 -8.11
C ALA A 24 -4.73 1.50 -7.09
N ILE A 25 -4.82 2.04 -5.87
CA ILE A 25 -3.89 1.73 -4.78
C ILE A 25 -4.63 1.00 -3.68
N VAL A 26 -4.13 -0.15 -3.26
CA VAL A 26 -4.66 -0.96 -2.16
C VAL A 26 -3.57 -1.12 -1.12
N GLY A 27 -3.75 -0.52 0.05
CA GLY A 27 -2.83 -0.61 1.18
C GLY A 27 -3.29 -1.56 2.28
N LEU A 28 -2.33 -2.24 2.90
CA LEU A 28 -2.47 -2.99 4.16
C LEU A 28 -1.45 -2.45 5.16
N GLN A 29 -1.90 -2.24 6.39
CA GLN A 29 -1.04 -1.79 7.49
C GLN A 29 -1.27 -2.66 8.72
N TRP A 30 -0.17 -3.14 9.30
CA TRP A 30 -0.15 -3.89 10.56
C TRP A 30 0.60 -3.11 11.61
N ARG A 31 -0.04 -2.91 12.75
CA ARG A 31 0.57 -2.28 13.92
C ARG A 31 0.95 -3.36 14.92
N LEU A 32 2.25 -3.49 15.16
CA LEU A 32 2.84 -4.28 16.22
C LEU A 32 3.29 -3.33 17.35
N PRO A 33 3.55 -3.81 18.58
CA PRO A 33 3.85 -2.94 19.73
C PRO A 33 5.00 -1.94 19.52
N LEU A 34 6.01 -2.31 18.73
CA LEU A 34 7.20 -1.48 18.46
C LEU A 34 7.43 -1.24 16.95
N LEU A 35 6.61 -1.85 16.10
CA LEU A 35 6.81 -1.86 14.66
C LEU A 35 5.51 -1.54 13.94
N MET A 36 5.62 -0.85 12.83
CA MET A 36 4.54 -0.68 11.88
C MET A 36 5.00 -1.21 10.53
N LEU A 37 4.28 -2.23 10.05
CA LEU A 37 4.48 -2.85 8.74
C LEU A 37 3.44 -2.27 7.79
N ARG A 38 3.87 -1.95 6.57
CA ARG A 38 3.02 -1.45 5.50
C ARG A 38 3.30 -2.22 4.22
N ALA A 39 2.24 -2.58 3.50
CA ALA A 39 2.33 -3.09 2.15
C ALA A 39 1.28 -2.35 1.30
N ASP A 40 1.71 -1.64 0.27
CA ASP A 40 0.85 -0.94 -0.67
C ASP A 40 1.03 -1.56 -2.06
N TYR A 41 -0.08 -1.88 -2.72
CA TYR A 41 -0.10 -2.34 -4.10
C TYR A 41 -0.71 -1.25 -4.98
N GLU A 42 -0.01 -0.89 -6.05
CA GLU A 42 -0.39 0.18 -6.97
C GLU A 42 -0.48 -0.39 -8.39
N LEU A 43 -1.64 -0.23 -9.02
CA LEU A 43 -1.89 -0.52 -10.42
C LEU A 43 -2.05 0.79 -11.17
N MET A 44 -1.30 0.96 -12.24
CA MET A 44 -1.32 2.15 -13.08
C MET A 44 -1.49 1.74 -14.55
N ASP A 45 -2.57 2.21 -15.18
CA ASP A 45 -2.69 2.16 -16.64
C ASP A 45 -1.85 3.31 -17.21
N ILE A 46 -0.88 3.02 -18.08
CA ILE A 46 -0.06 4.00 -18.80
C ILE A 46 -0.29 3.86 -20.31
N ASN A 47 0.03 4.87 -21.10
CA ASN A 47 -0.14 4.80 -22.56
C ASN A 47 0.58 3.59 -23.21
N ALA A 48 1.66 3.10 -22.58
CA ALA A 48 2.42 1.93 -23.03
C ALA A 48 1.90 0.56 -22.50
N GLY A 49 0.85 0.53 -21.68
CA GLY A 49 0.31 -0.71 -21.09
C GLY A 49 -0.08 -0.57 -19.61
N ARG A 50 0.14 -1.64 -18.82
CA ARG A 50 -0.14 -1.63 -17.38
C ARG A 50 1.15 -1.77 -16.59
N ALA A 51 1.33 -0.92 -15.58
CA ALA A 51 2.37 -1.04 -14.58
C ALA A 51 1.76 -1.47 -13.24
N ALA A 52 2.49 -2.29 -12.50
CA ALA A 52 2.11 -2.70 -11.15
C ALA A 52 3.32 -2.56 -10.23
N THR A 53 3.12 -1.92 -9.08
CA THR A 53 4.15 -1.66 -8.08
C THR A 53 3.71 -2.22 -6.73
N VAL A 54 4.63 -2.86 -6.01
CA VAL A 54 4.42 -3.29 -4.62
C VAL A 54 5.42 -2.52 -3.76
N ASN A 55 4.92 -1.69 -2.85
CA ASN A 55 5.72 -0.96 -1.88
C ASN A 55 5.60 -1.66 -0.52
N VAL A 56 6.73 -2.04 0.08
CA VAL A 56 6.76 -2.67 1.42
C VAL A 56 7.62 -1.82 2.34
N GLY A 57 7.06 -1.44 3.49
CA GLY A 57 7.70 -0.58 4.47
C GLY A 57 7.67 -1.18 5.86
N VAL A 58 8.76 -0.95 6.61
CA VAL A 58 8.85 -1.24 8.05
C VAL A 58 9.31 0.04 8.73
N SER A 59 8.62 0.42 9.80
CA SER A 59 9.01 1.55 10.65
C SER A 59 9.01 1.12 12.11
N VAL A 60 9.94 1.69 12.88
CA VAL A 60 10.03 1.50 14.33
C VAL A 60 9.43 2.74 14.98
N GLY A 61 8.42 2.55 15.82
CA GLY A 61 7.81 3.63 16.60
C GLY A 61 8.34 3.57 18.03
N PHE A 62 9.03 4.63 18.45
CA PHE A 62 9.39 4.89 19.85
C PHE A 62 8.65 6.13 20.36
#